data_AF-A0A358B1W0-F1
#
_entry.id   AF-A0A358B1W0-F1
#
_cell.length_a   1.000
_cell.length_b   1.000
_cell.length_c   1.000
_cell.angle_alpha   90.00
_cell.angle_beta   90.00
_cell.angle_gamma   90.00
#
_symmetry.space_group_name_H-M   'P 1'
#
loop_
_entity.id
_entity.type
_entity.pdbx_description
1 polymer ?
#
loop_
_entity_poly.entity_id
_entity_poly.type
_entity_poly.pdbx_seq_one_letter_code
_entity_poly.pdbx_strand_id
1 'polypeptide(L)'
;MPTLEQITKQALRALIPPPRLRLSEWIEREIVLPDGVSALPGPVRLWPFQHEIADAIGDAEIERVTLVKPVRVGFTTLLTSALASFVANEPAPILCLLPAEADCRDYMVSDIEPIFGASPALAAALSDEQDESGRNTLLSRRFPGGSLKVVAAKAPRNLRRHNVRVLFMDEADGMESTAEGSPILLAERRTMSFPDRKIVLGSTPVHDETSHVLRAYAQSDARIYEVPCPECGTMSELLWPDIVWDAGAPETARWRCSHCAAEVSERHKPDMVAAGAWRATRPEVRGHAGFRMNALISLHTNAAWGKLAVEFVQAKD
;
A
#
# COMPACT_ATOMS: atom_id res chain seq x y z
N MET A 1 -13.59 25.34 -34.48
CA MET A 1 -14.45 25.49 -33.28
C MET A 1 -15.27 24.21 -33.15
N PRO A 2 -15.30 23.56 -31.98
CA PRO A 2 -16.17 22.40 -31.78
C PRO A 2 -17.64 22.80 -31.97
N THR A 3 -18.43 21.94 -32.60
CA THR A 3 -19.86 22.20 -32.85
C THR A 3 -20.67 22.07 -31.55
N LEU A 4 -21.82 22.74 -31.46
CA LEU A 4 -22.74 22.61 -30.33
C LEU A 4 -23.07 21.14 -30.02
N GLU A 5 -23.28 20.31 -31.03
CA GLU A 5 -23.48 18.85 -30.87
C GLU A 5 -22.28 18.13 -30.23
N GLN A 6 -21.04 18.50 -30.59
CA GLN A 6 -19.85 17.92 -29.98
C GLN A 6 -19.75 18.28 -28.49
N ILE A 7 -20.04 19.53 -28.15
CA ILE A 7 -20.04 20.01 -26.76
C ILE A 7 -21.14 19.29 -25.96
N THR A 8 -22.36 19.22 -26.48
CA THR A 8 -23.47 18.53 -25.80
C THR A 8 -23.17 17.04 -25.62
N LYS A 9 -22.59 16.37 -26.62
CA LYS A 9 -22.21 14.95 -26.51
C LYS A 9 -21.12 14.71 -25.47
N GLN A 10 -20.13 15.60 -25.39
CA GLN A 10 -19.08 15.53 -24.36
C GLN A 10 -19.64 15.79 -22.96
N ALA A 11 -20.50 16.80 -22.80
CA ALA A 11 -21.15 17.10 -21.54
C ALA A 11 -22.04 15.95 -21.06
N LEU A 12 -22.85 15.35 -21.95
CA LEU A 12 -23.69 14.20 -21.62
C LEU A 12 -22.85 12.96 -21.28
N ARG A 13 -21.69 12.74 -21.94
CA ARG A 13 -20.76 11.67 -21.56
C ARG A 13 -20.16 11.89 -20.17
N ALA A 14 -19.88 13.14 -19.78
CA ALA A 14 -19.39 13.46 -18.44
C ALA A 14 -20.44 13.22 -17.33
N LEU A 15 -21.72 13.10 -17.68
CA LEU A 15 -22.79 12.71 -16.75
C LEU A 15 -22.91 11.19 -16.56
N ILE A 16 -22.24 10.38 -17.38
CA ILE A 16 -22.22 8.92 -17.18
C ILE A 16 -21.26 8.65 -16.02
N PRO A 17 -21.74 8.09 -14.89
CA PRO A 17 -20.87 7.78 -13.78
C PRO A 17 -19.82 6.74 -14.22
N PRO A 18 -18.56 6.87 -13.76
CA PRO A 18 -17.53 5.89 -14.07
C PRO A 18 -17.95 4.50 -13.55
N PRO A 19 -17.52 3.42 -14.22
CA PRO A 19 -17.82 2.06 -13.76
C PRO A 19 -17.25 1.86 -12.35
N ARG A 20 -18.07 1.31 -11.45
CA ARG A 20 -17.65 0.91 -10.11
C ARG A 20 -16.78 -0.34 -10.20
N LEU A 21 -15.49 -0.14 -10.43
CA LEU A 21 -14.50 -1.19 -10.37
C LEU A 21 -14.05 -1.42 -8.94
N ARG A 22 -13.58 -2.64 -8.65
CA ARG A 22 -12.76 -2.86 -7.47
C ARG A 22 -11.45 -2.09 -7.61
N LEU A 23 -10.85 -1.67 -6.50
CA LEU A 23 -9.66 -0.83 -6.56
C LEU A 23 -8.51 -1.55 -7.26
N SER A 24 -8.32 -2.86 -7.02
CA SER A 24 -7.31 -3.66 -7.73
C SER A 24 -7.48 -3.59 -9.26
N GLU A 25 -8.69 -3.83 -9.75
CA GLU A 25 -9.03 -3.79 -11.18
C GLU A 25 -8.84 -2.40 -11.78
N TRP A 26 -9.19 -1.35 -11.03
CA TRP A 26 -8.98 0.02 -11.48
C TRP A 26 -7.48 0.35 -11.59
N ILE A 27 -6.68 -0.08 -10.62
CA ILE A 27 -5.23 0.15 -10.62
C ILE A 27 -4.58 -0.50 -11.85
N GLU A 28 -4.86 -1.78 -12.10
CA GLU A 28 -4.27 -2.48 -13.25
C GLU A 28 -4.76 -1.95 -14.61
N ARG A 29 -5.91 -1.27 -14.64
CA ARG A 29 -6.47 -0.67 -15.86
C ARG A 29 -5.90 0.72 -16.15
N GLU A 30 -5.72 1.56 -15.14
CA GLU A 30 -5.47 3.00 -15.31
C GLU A 30 -4.04 3.43 -14.99
N ILE A 31 -3.33 2.70 -14.12
CA ILE A 31 -2.04 3.14 -13.60
C ILE A 31 -0.89 2.62 -14.44
N VAL A 32 0.00 3.53 -14.79
CA VAL A 32 1.23 3.26 -15.53
C VAL A 32 2.42 3.71 -14.69
N LEU A 33 3.42 2.83 -14.54
CA LEU A 33 4.69 3.16 -13.91
C LEU A 33 5.66 3.64 -14.99
N PRO A 34 6.17 4.88 -14.90
CA PRO A 34 7.18 5.36 -15.84
C PRO A 34 8.54 4.71 -15.58
N ASP A 35 9.42 4.83 -16.57
CA ASP A 35 10.83 4.45 -16.44
C ASP A 35 11.47 5.19 -15.26
N GLY A 36 12.18 4.45 -14.40
CA GLY A 36 12.90 5.01 -13.24
C GLY A 36 12.18 4.87 -11.89
N VAL A 37 10.86 4.65 -11.87
CA VAL A 37 10.09 4.42 -10.63
C VAL A 37 10.05 2.94 -10.26
N SER A 38 9.98 2.08 -11.28
CA SER A 38 9.91 0.62 -11.12
C SER A 38 10.95 -0.07 -12.00
N ALA A 39 11.45 -1.21 -11.51
CA ALA A 39 12.26 -2.11 -12.32
C ALA A 39 11.46 -2.75 -13.49
N LEU A 40 10.13 -2.72 -13.39
CA LEU A 40 9.19 -3.18 -14.42
C LEU A 40 8.27 -1.98 -14.77
N PRO A 41 8.67 -1.14 -15.74
CA PRO A 41 7.85 -0.03 -16.20
C PRO A 41 6.67 -0.52 -17.05
N GLY A 42 5.67 0.33 -17.23
CA GLY A 42 4.45 0.04 -17.98
C GLY A 42 3.20 -0.09 -17.09
N PRO A 43 2.11 -0.66 -17.61
CA PRO A 43 0.88 -0.85 -16.86
C PRO A 43 1.13 -1.64 -15.57
N VAL A 44 0.60 -1.14 -14.44
CA VAL A 44 0.74 -1.81 -13.14
C VAL A 44 0.14 -3.21 -13.23
N ARG A 45 0.87 -4.19 -12.72
CA ARG A 45 0.35 -5.52 -12.42
C ARG A 45 0.54 -5.79 -10.95
N LEU A 46 -0.57 -5.88 -10.22
CA LEU A 46 -0.52 -6.12 -8.80
C LEU A 46 -0.05 -7.55 -8.56
N TRP A 47 0.75 -7.74 -7.51
CA TRP A 47 1.02 -9.10 -7.07
C TRP A 47 -0.23 -9.75 -6.48
N PRO A 48 -0.33 -11.09 -6.46
CA PRO A 48 -1.51 -11.80 -5.98
C PRO A 48 -2.01 -11.29 -4.62
N PHE A 49 -1.11 -11.15 -3.64
CA PHE A 49 -1.45 -10.69 -2.30
C PHE A 49 -1.87 -9.21 -2.23
N GLN A 50 -1.52 -8.38 -3.21
CA GLN A 50 -1.89 -6.95 -3.23
C GLN A 50 -3.34 -6.70 -3.65
N HIS A 51 -3.98 -7.65 -4.34
CA HIS A 51 -5.34 -7.47 -4.85
C HIS A 51 -6.36 -7.23 -3.73
N GLU A 52 -6.38 -8.12 -2.73
CA GLU A 52 -7.32 -7.98 -1.60
C GLU A 52 -6.99 -6.77 -0.72
N ILE A 53 -5.72 -6.40 -0.61
CA ILE A 53 -5.30 -5.18 0.09
C ILE A 53 -5.87 -3.95 -0.62
N ALA A 54 -5.71 -3.88 -1.95
CA ALA A 54 -6.26 -2.79 -2.74
C ALA A 54 -7.79 -2.74 -2.58
N ASP A 55 -8.46 -3.89 -2.73
CA ASP A 55 -9.91 -3.96 -2.61
C ASP A 55 -10.40 -3.55 -1.22
N ALA A 56 -9.68 -3.91 -0.15
CA ALA A 56 -9.99 -3.44 1.21
C ALA A 56 -9.81 -1.93 1.38
N ILE A 57 -8.82 -1.33 0.71
CA ILE A 57 -8.63 0.13 0.68
C ILE A 57 -9.82 0.79 -0.05
N GLY A 58 -10.29 0.21 -1.15
CA GLY A 58 -11.43 0.71 -1.92
C GLY A 58 -12.82 0.44 -1.31
N ASP A 59 -12.92 -0.50 -0.37
CA ASP A 59 -14.20 -0.89 0.25
C ASP A 59 -14.71 0.18 1.22
N ALA A 60 -15.92 0.70 0.99
CA ALA A 60 -16.55 1.71 1.85
C ALA A 60 -16.91 1.19 3.25
N GLU A 61 -17.07 -0.13 3.43
CA GLU A 61 -17.37 -0.72 4.75
C GLU A 61 -16.11 -0.88 5.63
N ILE A 62 -14.91 -0.77 5.04
CA ILE A 62 -13.64 -0.92 5.74
C ILE A 62 -13.04 0.46 6.01
N GLU A 63 -13.35 1.08 7.14
CA GLU A 63 -12.78 2.39 7.51
C GLU A 63 -11.24 2.37 7.53
N ARG A 64 -10.66 1.28 8.03
CA ARG A 64 -9.23 1.20 8.33
C ARG A 64 -8.54 0.01 7.67
N VAL A 65 -7.37 0.25 7.11
CA VAL A 65 -6.49 -0.79 6.56
C VAL A 65 -5.11 -0.67 7.21
N THR A 66 -4.56 -1.78 7.71
CA THR A 66 -3.23 -1.81 8.34
C THR A 66 -2.35 -2.89 7.73
N LEU A 67 -1.12 -2.56 7.37
CA LEU A 67 -0.20 -3.49 6.71
C LEU A 67 1.10 -3.63 7.48
N VAL A 68 1.30 -4.79 8.09
CA VAL A 68 2.61 -5.25 8.57
C VAL A 68 3.32 -5.89 7.38
N LYS A 69 4.34 -5.20 6.86
CA LYS A 69 5.01 -5.60 5.61
C LYS A 69 6.52 -5.76 5.81
N PRO A 70 7.21 -6.58 5.00
CA PRO A 70 8.66 -6.47 4.84
C PRO A 70 9.00 -5.29 3.92
N VAL A 71 10.29 -5.03 3.74
CA VAL A 71 10.77 -4.05 2.77
C VAL A 71 10.51 -4.49 1.32
N ARG A 72 10.38 -3.52 0.41
CA ARG A 72 10.28 -3.73 -1.04
C ARG A 72 9.16 -4.68 -1.47
N VAL A 73 7.96 -4.49 -0.91
CA VAL A 73 6.75 -5.17 -1.38
C VAL A 73 5.77 -4.27 -2.15
N GLY A 74 6.29 -3.21 -2.78
CA GLY A 74 5.47 -2.33 -3.63
C GLY A 74 4.36 -1.58 -2.89
N PHE A 75 4.48 -1.42 -1.57
CA PHE A 75 3.45 -0.77 -0.77
C PHE A 75 3.28 0.71 -1.12
N THR A 76 4.38 1.45 -1.25
CA THR A 76 4.36 2.86 -1.65
C THR A 76 3.69 3.04 -3.02
N THR A 77 4.00 2.16 -3.99
CA THR A 77 3.32 2.14 -5.30
C THR A 77 1.82 1.85 -5.17
N LEU A 78 1.44 0.89 -4.32
CA LEU A 78 0.03 0.59 -4.04
C LEU A 78 -0.69 1.78 -3.40
N LEU A 79 -0.06 2.48 -2.45
CA LEU A 79 -0.60 3.70 -1.84
C LEU A 79 -0.77 4.82 -2.87
N THR A 80 0.22 5.05 -3.72
CA THR A 80 0.13 6.05 -4.80
C THR A 80 -0.98 5.71 -5.79
N SER A 81 -1.15 4.43 -6.11
CA SER A 81 -2.20 3.93 -7.00
C SER A 81 -3.60 4.06 -6.37
N ALA A 82 -3.72 3.83 -5.06
CA ALA A 82 -4.95 4.08 -4.31
C ALA A 82 -5.28 5.57 -4.22
N LEU A 83 -4.29 6.40 -3.92
CA LEU A 83 -4.38 7.87 -3.93
C LEU A 83 -4.90 8.36 -5.30
N ALA A 84 -4.29 7.88 -6.38
CA ALA A 84 -4.72 8.15 -7.74
C ALA A 84 -6.20 7.81 -7.99
N SER A 85 -6.66 6.64 -7.52
CA SER A 85 -8.08 6.27 -7.63
C SER A 85 -9.00 7.23 -6.90
N PHE A 86 -8.64 7.65 -5.67
CA PHE A 86 -9.42 8.67 -4.96
C PHE A 86 -9.43 10.00 -5.71
N VAL A 87 -8.30 10.42 -6.30
CA VAL A 87 -8.27 11.66 -7.10
C VAL A 87 -9.16 11.57 -8.35
N ALA A 88 -9.20 10.42 -9.02
CA ALA A 88 -9.98 10.25 -10.25
C ALA A 88 -11.48 9.99 -10.00
N ASN A 89 -11.82 9.17 -9.01
CA ASN A 89 -13.16 8.61 -8.86
C ASN A 89 -13.94 9.18 -7.68
N GLU A 90 -13.25 9.49 -6.57
CA GLU A 90 -13.87 9.96 -5.32
C GLU A 90 -13.08 11.13 -4.69
N PRO A 91 -12.95 12.27 -5.40
CA PRO A 91 -12.09 13.36 -4.98
C PRO A 91 -12.42 13.83 -3.56
N ALA A 92 -11.39 14.00 -2.74
CA ALA A 92 -11.54 14.41 -1.36
C ALA A 92 -10.29 15.15 -0.86
N PRO A 93 -10.33 15.76 0.33
CA PRO A 93 -9.10 16.18 1.00
C PRO A 93 -8.35 14.95 1.52
N ILE A 94 -7.13 14.73 1.03
CA ILE A 94 -6.25 13.58 1.27
C ILE A 94 -4.96 14.05 1.95
N LEU A 95 -4.50 13.29 2.93
CA LEU A 95 -3.22 13.51 3.62
C LEU A 95 -2.34 12.26 3.52
N CYS A 96 -1.13 12.41 3.01
CA CYS A 96 -0.07 11.42 3.13
C CYS A 96 0.89 11.87 4.25
N LEU A 97 1.12 10.99 5.21
CA LEU A 97 2.04 11.20 6.33
C LEU A 97 3.27 10.31 6.16
N LEU A 98 4.45 10.91 6.20
CA LEU A 98 5.74 10.22 6.17
C LEU A 98 6.62 10.62 7.36
N PRO A 99 7.67 9.87 7.71
CA PRO A 99 8.51 10.16 8.87
C PRO A 99 9.17 11.55 8.82
N ALA A 100 9.82 11.89 7.71
CA ALA A 100 10.61 13.12 7.56
C ALA A 100 10.22 13.95 6.33
N GLU A 101 10.67 15.21 6.32
CA GLU A 101 10.39 16.16 5.24
C GLU A 101 11.13 15.81 3.94
N ALA A 102 12.29 15.14 4.05
CA ALA A 102 13.02 14.60 2.90
C ALA A 102 12.18 13.52 2.21
N ASP A 103 11.64 12.56 2.97
CA ASP A 103 10.77 11.49 2.47
C ASP A 103 9.53 12.07 1.78
N CYS A 104 8.96 13.16 2.32
CA CYS A 104 7.81 13.83 1.71
C CYS A 104 8.13 14.42 0.33
N ARG A 105 9.30 15.07 0.20
CA ARG A 105 9.74 15.65 -1.08
C ARG A 105 10.06 14.56 -2.09
N ASP A 106 10.78 13.53 -1.66
CA ASP A 106 11.14 12.39 -2.50
C ASP A 106 9.88 11.66 -2.99
N TYR A 107 8.94 11.35 -2.11
CA TYR A 107 7.69 10.68 -2.49
C TYR A 107 6.87 11.49 -3.52
N MET A 108 6.86 12.83 -3.42
CA MET A 108 6.20 13.65 -4.43
C MET A 108 6.90 13.61 -5.80
N VAL A 109 8.22 13.80 -5.82
CA VAL A 109 9.00 13.94 -7.06
C VAL A 109 9.30 12.60 -7.73
N SER A 110 9.50 11.56 -6.93
CA SER A 110 9.96 10.24 -7.37
C SER A 110 8.80 9.27 -7.61
N ASP A 111 7.65 9.43 -6.93
CA ASP A 111 6.51 8.51 -7.10
C ASP A 111 5.25 9.22 -7.61
N ILE A 112 4.72 10.19 -6.87
CA ILE A 112 3.39 10.76 -7.16
C ILE A 112 3.37 11.49 -8.51
N GLU A 113 4.22 12.50 -8.71
CA GLU A 113 4.21 13.29 -9.95
C GLU A 113 4.51 12.43 -11.19
N PRO A 114 5.53 11.54 -11.19
CA PRO A 114 5.79 10.67 -12.33
C PRO A 114 4.64 9.69 -12.62
N ILE A 115 4.08 9.02 -11.61
CA ILE A 115 2.98 8.06 -11.83
C ILE A 115 1.73 8.77 -12.34
N PHE A 116 1.40 9.93 -11.79
CA PHE A 116 0.25 10.73 -12.24
C PHE A 116 0.46 11.24 -13.68
N GLY A 117 1.65 11.72 -14.01
CA GLY A 117 1.97 12.20 -15.35
C GLY A 117 1.97 11.10 -16.41
N ALA A 118 2.39 9.88 -16.04
CA ALA A 118 2.41 8.73 -16.94
C ALA A 118 1.02 8.08 -17.14
N SER A 119 0.11 8.27 -16.18
CA SER A 119 -1.22 7.64 -16.19
C SER A 119 -2.25 8.55 -16.89
N PRO A 120 -2.80 8.17 -18.06
CA PRO A 120 -3.67 9.05 -18.86
C PRO A 120 -4.90 9.58 -18.12
N ALA A 121 -5.48 8.78 -17.21
CA ALA A 121 -6.62 9.17 -16.40
C ALA A 121 -6.31 10.33 -15.42
N LEU A 122 -5.03 10.60 -15.16
CA LEU A 122 -4.57 11.49 -14.08
C LEU A 122 -3.64 12.61 -14.56
N ALA A 123 -3.21 12.59 -15.82
CA ALA A 123 -2.20 13.50 -16.35
C ALA A 123 -2.54 14.99 -16.14
N ALA A 124 -3.82 15.34 -16.12
CA ALA A 124 -4.29 16.70 -15.84
C ALA A 124 -4.66 16.93 -14.36
N ALA A 125 -4.76 15.91 -13.52
CA ALA A 125 -5.36 16.01 -12.20
C ALA A 125 -4.56 16.88 -11.22
N LEU A 126 -3.22 16.85 -11.30
CA LEU A 126 -2.33 17.64 -10.43
C LEU A 126 -1.61 18.78 -11.17
N SER A 127 -2.07 19.17 -12.36
CA SER A 127 -1.44 20.23 -13.13
C SER A 127 -1.68 21.61 -12.53
N ASP A 128 -0.75 22.55 -12.75
CA ASP A 128 -0.91 23.93 -12.30
C ASP A 128 -2.09 24.64 -12.98
N GLU A 129 -2.54 24.16 -14.15
CA GLU A 129 -3.73 24.66 -14.84
C GLU A 129 -5.03 24.36 -14.08
N GLN A 130 -5.06 23.30 -13.27
CA GLN A 130 -6.20 22.98 -12.40
C GLN A 130 -6.19 23.78 -11.09
N ASP A 131 -5.13 24.54 -10.82
CA ASP A 131 -5.05 25.40 -9.65
C ASP A 131 -5.63 26.78 -9.93
N GLU A 132 -6.96 26.86 -9.85
CA GLU A 132 -7.69 28.14 -9.93
C GLU A 132 -7.22 29.19 -8.91
N SER A 133 -6.50 28.78 -7.85
CA SER A 133 -6.07 29.64 -6.75
C SER A 133 -4.60 30.08 -6.80
N GLY A 134 -3.75 29.46 -7.64
CA GLY A 134 -2.31 29.71 -7.69
C GLY A 134 -1.56 29.43 -6.38
N ARG A 135 -2.04 28.49 -5.56
CA ARG A 135 -1.49 28.14 -4.22
C ARG A 135 -0.86 26.74 -4.16
N ASN A 136 -0.76 26.04 -5.28
CA ASN A 136 -0.09 24.76 -5.36
C ASN A 136 1.39 24.93 -4.96
N THR A 137 1.84 24.01 -4.12
CA THR A 137 3.26 23.83 -3.80
C THR A 137 3.59 22.36 -3.94
N LEU A 138 4.87 22.01 -3.93
CA LEU A 138 5.32 20.62 -4.07
C LEU A 138 4.59 19.66 -3.13
N LEU A 139 4.39 20.04 -1.87
CA LEU A 139 3.77 19.18 -0.84
C LEU A 139 2.26 19.46 -0.62
N SER A 140 1.67 20.34 -1.42
CA SER A 140 0.26 20.72 -1.30
C SER A 140 -0.31 21.00 -2.68
N ARG A 141 -1.02 20.02 -3.24
CA ARG A 141 -1.68 20.10 -4.55
C ARG A 141 -3.19 20.19 -4.38
N ARG A 142 -3.86 20.98 -5.20
CA ARG A 142 -5.32 21.05 -5.31
C ARG A 142 -5.75 20.44 -6.63
N PHE A 143 -6.93 19.84 -6.62
CA PHE A 143 -7.56 19.25 -7.79
C PHE A 143 -9.08 19.36 -7.66
N PRO A 144 -9.85 19.25 -8.76
CA PRO A 144 -11.31 19.34 -8.71
C PRO A 144 -11.92 18.39 -7.67
N GLY A 145 -12.65 18.95 -6.71
CA GLY A 145 -13.30 18.18 -5.63
C GLY A 145 -12.40 17.81 -4.44
N GLY A 146 -11.10 18.15 -4.43
CA GLY A 146 -10.23 17.74 -3.34
C GLY A 146 -8.87 18.45 -3.24
N SER A 147 -8.00 17.87 -2.42
CA SER A 147 -6.62 18.35 -2.25
C SER A 147 -5.74 17.24 -1.73
N LEU A 148 -4.47 17.22 -2.13
CA LEU A 148 -3.44 16.32 -1.62
C LEU A 148 -2.45 17.14 -0.79
N LYS A 149 -2.18 16.67 0.42
CA LYS A 149 -1.08 17.19 1.24
C LYS A 149 -0.15 16.07 1.64
N VAL A 150 1.15 16.32 1.55
CA VAL A 150 2.19 15.40 2.04
C VAL A 150 2.91 16.07 3.20
N VAL A 151 2.85 15.46 4.38
CA VAL A 151 3.30 16.09 5.63
C VAL A 151 4.24 15.16 6.38
N ALA A 152 5.30 15.73 6.94
CA ALA A 152 6.23 15.02 7.80
C ALA A 152 5.69 14.89 9.24
N ALA A 153 5.78 13.69 9.80
CA ALA A 153 5.38 13.39 11.17
C ALA A 153 6.18 14.21 12.22
N LYS A 154 7.46 14.49 11.92
CA LYS A 154 8.34 15.34 12.76
C LYS A 154 7.91 16.81 12.87
N ALA A 155 6.91 17.25 12.10
CA ALA A 155 6.38 18.62 12.17
C ALA A 155 4.92 18.69 12.68
N PRO A 156 4.63 18.42 13.98
CA PRO A 156 3.27 18.41 14.54
C PRO A 156 2.44 19.68 14.26
N ARG A 157 3.08 20.86 14.24
CA ARG A 157 2.42 22.12 13.91
C ARG A 157 1.77 22.10 12.52
N ASN A 158 2.36 21.38 11.57
CA ASN A 158 1.83 21.25 10.21
C ASN A 158 0.61 20.33 10.17
N LEU A 159 0.55 19.30 11.00
CA LEU A 159 -0.59 18.37 11.09
C LEU A 159 -1.87 19.06 11.59
N ARG A 160 -1.77 19.98 12.57
CA ARG A 160 -2.93 20.51 13.31
C ARG A 160 -4.02 21.15 12.44
N ARG A 161 -3.62 21.81 11.35
CA ARG A 161 -4.50 22.66 10.52
C ARG A 161 -5.26 21.89 9.43
N HIS A 162 -5.20 20.56 9.44
CA HIS A 162 -5.77 19.74 8.38
C HIS A 162 -7.09 19.11 8.83
N ASN A 163 -8.04 19.05 7.90
CA ASN A 163 -9.28 18.31 8.01
C ASN A 163 -9.37 17.49 6.73
N VAL A 164 -9.24 16.17 6.83
CA VAL A 164 -9.04 15.27 5.68
C VAL A 164 -9.89 14.03 5.78
N ARG A 165 -10.41 13.54 4.64
CA ARG A 165 -11.24 12.33 4.60
C ARG A 165 -10.38 11.08 4.48
N VAL A 166 -9.34 11.12 3.65
CA VAL A 166 -8.44 9.99 3.38
C VAL A 166 -7.07 10.28 3.99
N LEU A 167 -6.57 9.34 4.79
CA LEU A 167 -5.28 9.42 5.45
C LEU A 167 -4.44 8.19 5.06
N PHE A 168 -3.32 8.44 4.39
CA PHE A 168 -2.29 7.46 4.10
C PHE A 168 -1.09 7.68 5.01
N MET A 169 -0.60 6.63 5.65
CA MET A 169 0.60 6.68 6.51
C MET A 169 1.56 5.58 6.06
N ASP A 170 2.72 6.00 5.57
CA ASP A 170 3.80 5.08 5.16
C ASP A 170 4.98 5.17 6.14
N GLU A 171 5.65 4.05 6.35
CA GLU A 171 6.74 3.88 7.32
C GLU A 171 6.35 4.37 8.74
N ALA A 172 5.16 3.98 9.20
CA ALA A 172 4.58 4.42 10.47
C ALA A 172 5.47 4.17 11.71
N ASP A 173 6.30 3.13 11.71
CA ASP A 173 7.21 2.83 12.83
C ASP A 173 8.44 3.75 12.86
N GLY A 174 8.75 4.44 11.76
CA GLY A 174 9.75 5.52 11.74
C GLY A 174 9.23 6.84 12.32
N MET A 175 7.94 6.92 12.69
CA MET A 175 7.33 8.13 13.21
C MET A 175 7.42 8.20 14.74
N GLU A 176 8.48 8.82 15.23
CA GLU A 176 8.70 9.01 16.66
C GLU A 176 7.61 9.90 17.31
N SER A 177 7.28 9.58 18.56
CA SER A 177 6.38 10.42 19.35
C SER A 177 7.07 11.75 19.69
N THR A 178 6.30 12.83 19.59
CA THR A 178 6.78 14.19 19.89
C THR A 178 6.28 14.64 21.27
N ALA A 179 6.69 15.83 21.71
CA ALA A 179 6.13 16.45 22.92
C ALA A 179 4.59 16.64 22.85
N GLU A 180 4.01 16.65 21.64
CA GLU A 180 2.56 16.74 21.42
C GLU A 180 1.86 15.37 21.42
N GLY A 181 2.62 14.29 21.62
CA GLY A 181 2.16 12.91 21.55
C GLY A 181 2.47 12.23 20.21
N SER A 182 1.76 11.13 19.96
CA SER A 182 1.94 10.31 18.75
C SER A 182 1.48 11.07 17.49
N PRO A 183 2.34 11.27 16.48
CA PRO A 183 1.97 11.91 15.23
C PRO A 183 0.87 11.15 14.48
N ILE A 184 0.84 9.83 14.60
CA ILE A 184 -0.19 8.96 14.01
C ILE A 184 -1.57 9.31 14.59
N LEU A 185 -1.70 9.33 15.92
CA LEU A 185 -2.97 9.70 16.57
C LEU A 185 -3.37 11.15 16.26
N LEU A 186 -2.39 12.05 16.14
CA LEU A 186 -2.67 13.44 15.76
C LEU A 186 -3.21 13.54 14.33
N ALA A 187 -2.66 12.77 13.40
CA ALA A 187 -3.10 12.67 12.01
C ALA A 187 -4.48 12.03 11.91
N GLU A 188 -4.74 10.94 12.61
CA GLU A 188 -6.06 10.31 12.67
C GLU A 188 -7.14 11.26 13.22
N ARG A 189 -6.79 12.12 14.18
CA ARG A 189 -7.74 13.16 14.65
C ARG A 189 -8.12 14.16 13.57
N ARG A 190 -7.36 14.28 12.47
CA ARG A 190 -7.70 15.15 11.33
C ARG A 190 -8.80 14.59 10.46
N THR A 191 -9.19 13.33 10.67
CA THR A 191 -10.26 12.68 9.91
C THR A 191 -11.61 12.67 10.63
N MET A 192 -11.68 13.11 11.89
CA MET A 192 -12.89 12.95 12.74
C MET A 192 -14.14 13.66 12.21
N SER A 193 -14.00 14.68 11.37
CA SER A 193 -15.16 15.39 10.79
C SER A 193 -15.86 14.61 9.67
N PHE A 194 -15.22 13.55 9.14
CA PHE A 194 -15.72 12.76 8.02
C PHE A 194 -16.20 11.39 8.52
N PRO A 195 -17.51 11.09 8.46
CA PRO A 195 -18.05 9.80 8.89
C PRO A 195 -17.62 8.64 7.97
N ASP A 196 -17.29 8.96 6.72
CA ASP A 196 -16.84 8.06 5.65
C ASP A 196 -15.31 8.16 5.43
N ARG A 197 -14.57 8.41 6.51
CA ARG A 197 -13.12 8.51 6.46
C ARG A 197 -12.47 7.18 6.07
N LYS A 198 -11.30 7.27 5.44
CA LYS A 198 -10.44 6.13 5.11
C LYS A 198 -9.06 6.32 5.74
N ILE A 199 -8.59 5.33 6.50
CA ILE A 199 -7.29 5.38 7.17
C ILE A 199 -6.47 4.16 6.74
N VAL A 200 -5.37 4.38 6.05
CA VAL A 200 -4.44 3.32 5.62
C VAL A 200 -3.09 3.55 6.28
N LEU A 201 -2.57 2.53 6.95
CA LEU A 201 -1.32 2.58 7.67
C LEU A 201 -0.46 1.37 7.30
N GLY A 202 0.81 1.57 6.99
CA GLY A 202 1.74 0.47 6.80
C GLY A 202 3.14 0.80 7.31
N SER A 203 3.88 -0.24 7.70
CA SER A 203 5.28 -0.11 8.09
C SER A 203 5.99 -1.45 8.10
N THR A 204 7.31 -1.38 8.13
CA THR A 204 8.18 -2.51 8.45
C THR A 204 8.53 -2.45 9.94
N PRO A 205 8.04 -3.36 10.80
CA PRO A 205 8.37 -3.31 12.21
C PRO A 205 9.81 -3.74 12.46
N VAL A 206 10.50 -2.98 13.31
CA VAL A 206 11.88 -3.29 13.78
C VAL A 206 11.87 -3.73 15.24
N HIS A 207 11.02 -3.10 16.07
CA HIS A 207 10.92 -3.36 17.49
C HIS A 207 9.46 -3.52 17.89
N ASP A 208 9.10 -4.70 18.38
CA ASP A 208 7.72 -5.06 18.70
C ASP A 208 7.08 -4.13 19.73
N GLU A 209 7.84 -3.75 20.76
CA GLU A 209 7.35 -2.95 21.89
C GLU A 209 6.95 -1.52 21.50
N THR A 210 7.66 -0.93 20.53
CA THR A 210 7.44 0.46 20.12
C THR A 210 6.67 0.56 18.80
N SER A 211 6.50 -0.55 18.08
CA SER A 211 5.86 -0.60 16.77
C SER A 211 4.43 -0.05 16.80
N HIS A 212 4.19 0.94 15.95
CA HIS A 212 2.88 1.50 15.71
C HIS A 212 2.04 0.58 14.81
N VAL A 213 2.65 -0.01 13.79
CA VAL A 213 1.97 -0.91 12.86
C VAL A 213 1.51 -2.20 13.54
N LEU A 214 2.32 -2.79 14.43
CA LEU A 214 1.94 -4.02 15.15
C LEU A 214 0.78 -3.76 16.12
N ARG A 215 0.79 -2.62 16.82
CA ARG A 215 -0.32 -2.21 17.69
C ARG A 215 -1.61 -1.97 16.91
N ALA A 216 -1.52 -1.37 15.72
CA ALA A 216 -2.68 -1.19 14.85
C ALA A 216 -3.17 -2.54 14.29
N TYR A 217 -2.27 -3.44 13.87
CA TYR A 217 -2.62 -4.76 13.38
C TYR A 217 -3.31 -5.60 14.47
N ALA A 218 -2.85 -5.50 15.72
CA ALA A 218 -3.49 -6.16 16.86
C ALA A 218 -4.91 -5.64 17.17
N GLN A 219 -5.39 -4.57 16.52
CA GLN A 219 -6.76 -4.06 16.65
C GLN A 219 -7.66 -4.46 15.46
N SER A 220 -7.08 -5.08 14.44
CA SER A 220 -7.75 -5.46 13.19
C SER A 220 -8.28 -6.90 13.18
N ASP A 221 -8.86 -7.32 12.06
CA ASP A 221 -9.22 -8.71 11.75
C ASP A 221 -8.03 -9.66 11.52
N ALA A 222 -6.80 -9.11 11.56
CA ALA A 222 -5.53 -9.82 11.63
C ALA A 222 -5.39 -10.92 10.55
N ARG A 223 -5.45 -10.53 9.27
CA ARG A 223 -5.26 -11.42 8.13
C ARG A 223 -3.80 -11.82 7.96
N ILE A 224 -3.60 -13.11 7.74
CA ILE A 224 -2.32 -13.69 7.32
C ILE A 224 -2.45 -14.20 5.90
N TYR A 225 -1.35 -14.19 5.14
CA TYR A 225 -1.33 -14.74 3.79
C TYR A 225 -0.92 -16.21 3.82
N GLU A 226 -1.80 -17.07 3.34
CA GLU A 226 -1.57 -18.51 3.27
C GLU A 226 -1.37 -18.95 1.83
N VAL A 227 -0.51 -19.95 1.64
CA VAL A 227 -0.25 -20.56 0.34
C VAL A 227 -0.52 -22.07 0.41
N PRO A 228 -1.00 -22.70 -0.68
CA PRO A 228 -1.22 -24.14 -0.70
C PRO A 228 0.10 -24.90 -0.79
N CYS A 229 0.23 -25.98 -0.03
CA CYS A 229 1.29 -26.95 -0.25
C CYS A 229 1.09 -27.66 -1.61
N PRO A 230 2.09 -27.71 -2.50
CA PRO A 230 1.95 -28.40 -3.79
C PRO A 230 1.74 -29.92 -3.66
N GLU A 231 2.11 -30.52 -2.52
CA GLU A 231 1.97 -31.96 -2.29
C GLU A 231 0.63 -32.33 -1.65
N CYS A 232 0.19 -31.61 -0.62
CA CYS A 232 -1.03 -31.96 0.13
C CYS A 232 -2.19 -30.97 0.00
N GLY A 233 -1.98 -29.82 -0.66
CA GLY A 233 -3.01 -28.79 -0.86
C GLY A 233 -3.37 -27.97 0.38
N THR A 234 -2.89 -28.34 1.57
CA THR A 234 -3.17 -27.59 2.81
C THR A 234 -2.63 -26.15 2.71
N MET A 235 -3.49 -25.18 3.02
CA MET A 235 -3.13 -23.77 3.11
C MET A 235 -2.31 -23.52 4.37
N SER A 236 -1.19 -22.81 4.26
CA SER A 236 -0.34 -22.48 5.40
C SER A 236 0.37 -21.14 5.22
N GLU A 237 0.56 -20.39 6.31
CA GLU A 237 1.45 -19.24 6.34
C GLU A 237 2.89 -19.74 6.23
N LEU A 238 3.68 -19.15 5.32
CA LEU A 238 5.13 -19.43 5.27
C LEU A 238 5.80 -18.74 6.46
N LEU A 239 6.38 -19.51 7.38
CA LEU A 239 7.07 -18.98 8.56
C LEU A 239 8.55 -19.34 8.51
N TRP A 240 9.38 -18.47 9.10
CA TRP A 240 10.84 -18.67 9.12
C TRP A 240 11.29 -20.02 9.73
N PRO A 241 10.69 -20.52 10.83
CA PRO A 241 11.04 -21.82 11.39
C PRO A 241 10.81 -23.01 10.44
N ASP A 242 9.97 -22.83 9.42
CA ASP A 242 9.67 -23.84 8.41
C ASP A 242 10.62 -23.75 7.20
N ILE A 243 11.52 -22.77 7.14
CA ILE A 243 12.56 -22.68 6.13
C ILE A 243 13.76 -23.52 6.58
N VAL A 244 14.05 -24.59 5.85
CA VAL A 244 15.11 -25.55 6.15
C VAL A 244 16.14 -25.58 5.02
N TRP A 245 17.38 -25.95 5.34
CA TRP A 245 18.47 -26.09 4.38
C TRP A 245 19.44 -27.19 4.84
N ASP A 246 20.27 -27.67 3.92
CA ASP A 246 21.27 -28.69 4.23
C ASP A 246 22.40 -28.10 5.09
N ALA A 247 23.00 -28.92 5.95
CA ALA A 247 23.99 -28.45 6.91
C ALA A 247 25.17 -27.74 6.22
N GLY A 248 25.39 -26.47 6.59
CA GLY A 248 26.45 -25.63 6.01
C GLY A 248 26.14 -25.05 4.62
N ALA A 249 24.95 -25.27 4.07
CA ALA A 249 24.57 -24.88 2.72
C ALA A 249 23.23 -24.09 2.70
N PRO A 250 23.17 -22.87 3.29
CA PRO A 250 21.95 -22.06 3.35
C PRO A 250 21.32 -21.73 1.99
N GLU A 251 22.10 -21.72 0.91
CA GLU A 251 21.62 -21.54 -0.46
C GLU A 251 20.66 -22.65 -0.93
N THR A 252 20.65 -23.80 -0.26
CA THR A 252 19.74 -24.94 -0.52
C THR A 252 18.37 -24.80 0.16
N ALA A 253 18.06 -23.60 0.68
CA ALA A 253 16.85 -23.37 1.45
C ALA A 253 15.56 -23.73 0.68
N ARG A 254 14.66 -24.36 1.42
CA ARG A 254 13.37 -24.85 0.96
C ARG A 254 12.36 -24.74 2.09
N TRP A 255 11.08 -24.69 1.74
CA TRP A 255 10.03 -24.64 2.75
C TRP A 255 9.60 -26.06 3.12
N ARG A 256 9.56 -26.38 4.41
CA ARG A 256 9.05 -27.64 4.93
C ARG A 256 7.60 -27.47 5.37
N CYS A 257 6.67 -28.12 4.69
CA CYS A 257 5.25 -28.03 5.02
C CYS A 257 4.97 -28.52 6.45
N SER A 258 4.29 -27.71 7.26
CA SER A 258 3.94 -28.04 8.65
C SER A 258 2.90 -29.17 8.78
N HIS A 259 2.19 -29.49 7.69
CA HIS A 259 1.17 -30.54 7.66
C HIS A 259 1.71 -31.90 7.17
N CYS A 260 2.30 -31.97 5.98
CA CYS A 260 2.77 -33.22 5.39
C CYS A 260 4.29 -33.43 5.46
N ALA A 261 5.04 -32.49 6.05
CA ALA A 261 6.50 -32.49 6.14
C ALA A 261 7.26 -32.48 4.80
N ALA A 262 6.56 -32.32 3.67
CA ALA A 262 7.19 -32.21 2.36
C ALA A 262 8.11 -30.99 2.28
N GLU A 263 9.28 -31.18 1.67
CA GLU A 263 10.27 -30.12 1.45
C GLU A 263 10.10 -29.55 0.04
N VAL A 264 9.49 -28.38 -0.03
CA VAL A 264 9.07 -27.71 -1.25
C VAL A 264 10.18 -26.77 -1.71
N SER A 265 10.68 -27.00 -2.92
CA SER A 265 11.64 -26.12 -3.57
C SER A 265 11.05 -24.74 -3.89
N GLU A 266 11.88 -23.70 -3.79
CA GLU A 266 11.60 -22.31 -4.20
C GLU A 266 10.95 -22.19 -5.58
N ARG A 267 11.24 -23.11 -6.52
CA ARG A 267 10.64 -23.07 -7.88
C ARG A 267 9.11 -23.10 -7.87
N HIS A 268 8.50 -23.65 -6.82
CA HIS A 268 7.04 -23.72 -6.65
C HIS A 268 6.46 -22.43 -6.03
N LYS A 269 7.30 -21.56 -5.48
CA LYS A 269 6.87 -20.33 -4.77
C LYS A 269 5.98 -19.42 -5.62
N PRO A 270 6.27 -19.16 -6.92
CA PRO A 270 5.38 -18.31 -7.73
C PRO A 270 3.95 -18.86 -7.83
N ASP A 271 3.80 -20.16 -8.10
CA ASP A 271 2.49 -20.80 -8.21
C ASP A 271 1.77 -20.85 -6.85
N MET A 272 2.51 -21.15 -5.79
CA MET A 272 2.01 -21.13 -4.41
C MET A 272 1.49 -19.74 -4.02
N VAL A 273 2.24 -18.68 -4.31
CA VAL A 273 1.83 -17.30 -3.99
C VAL A 273 0.64 -16.88 -4.86
N ALA A 274 0.60 -17.28 -6.13
CA ALA A 274 -0.53 -17.00 -7.03
C ALA A 274 -1.83 -17.71 -6.61
N ALA A 275 -1.73 -18.92 -6.06
CA ALA A 275 -2.86 -19.67 -5.50
C ALA A 275 -3.12 -19.37 -4.02
N GLY A 276 -2.37 -18.43 -3.43
CA GLY A 276 -2.51 -18.03 -2.04
C GLY A 276 -3.77 -17.21 -1.78
N ALA A 277 -4.13 -17.07 -0.51
CA ALA A 277 -5.28 -16.31 -0.06
C ALA A 277 -5.03 -15.69 1.31
N TRP A 278 -5.70 -14.57 1.57
CA TRP A 278 -5.74 -14.00 2.91
C TRP A 278 -6.78 -14.72 3.76
N ARG A 279 -6.43 -14.99 5.02
CA ARG A 279 -7.35 -15.51 6.02
C ARG A 279 -7.37 -14.60 7.24
N ALA A 280 -8.53 -14.01 7.53
CA ALA A 280 -8.76 -13.30 8.78
C ALA A 280 -8.68 -14.28 9.96
N THR A 281 -7.80 -13.98 10.91
CA THR A 281 -7.69 -14.76 12.16
C THR A 281 -8.65 -14.26 13.24
N ARG A 282 -9.20 -13.05 13.05
CA ARG A 282 -10.14 -12.38 13.94
C ARG A 282 -11.37 -11.82 13.19
N PRO A 283 -12.18 -12.69 12.57
CA PRO A 283 -13.30 -12.29 11.71
C PRO A 283 -14.40 -11.51 12.45
N GLU A 284 -14.39 -11.49 13.78
CA GLU A 284 -15.30 -10.69 14.61
C GLU A 284 -15.02 -9.19 14.53
N VAL A 285 -13.79 -8.78 14.21
CA VAL A 285 -13.42 -7.37 14.02
C VAL A 285 -13.88 -6.91 12.65
N ARG A 286 -14.73 -5.87 12.62
CA ARG A 286 -15.27 -5.28 11.38
C ARG A 286 -14.77 -3.85 11.21
N GLY A 287 -14.72 -3.38 9.97
CA GLY A 287 -14.30 -2.00 9.65
C GLY A 287 -12.78 -1.77 9.74
N HIS A 288 -11.99 -2.76 10.15
CA HIS A 288 -10.53 -2.68 10.21
C HIS A 288 -9.88 -3.95 9.68
N ALA A 289 -9.44 -3.90 8.42
CA ALA A 289 -8.69 -4.97 7.78
C ALA A 289 -7.20 -4.84 8.09
N GLY A 290 -6.59 -5.86 8.68
CA GLY A 290 -5.15 -5.92 8.91
C GLY A 290 -4.51 -7.01 8.10
N PHE A 291 -3.40 -6.71 7.45
CA PHE A 291 -2.66 -7.62 6.59
C PHE A 291 -1.25 -7.78 7.14
N ARG A 292 -0.85 -9.01 7.47
CA ARG A 292 0.52 -9.33 7.82
C ARG A 292 1.12 -10.23 6.75
N MET A 293 2.23 -9.76 6.19
CA MET A 293 3.05 -10.52 5.25
C MET A 293 4.50 -10.48 5.71
N ASN A 294 5.28 -11.45 5.23
CA ASN A 294 6.71 -11.54 5.47
C ASN A 294 7.46 -11.68 4.14
N ALA A 295 8.78 -11.59 4.18
CA ALA A 295 9.61 -11.62 2.97
C ALA A 295 9.54 -12.97 2.21
N LEU A 296 9.07 -14.05 2.84
CA LEU A 296 9.05 -15.39 2.26
C LEU A 296 8.04 -15.53 1.12
N ILE A 297 7.03 -14.66 1.03
CA ILE A 297 6.08 -14.63 -0.09
C ILE A 297 6.50 -13.68 -1.22
N SER A 298 7.62 -12.97 -1.07
CA SER A 298 8.11 -12.02 -2.07
C SER A 298 8.64 -12.75 -3.31
N LEU A 299 8.17 -12.36 -4.50
CA LEU A 299 8.61 -12.95 -5.77
C LEU A 299 9.87 -12.30 -6.34
N HIS A 300 10.49 -11.38 -5.61
CA HIS A 300 11.76 -10.80 -6.02
C HIS A 300 12.89 -11.82 -5.94
N THR A 301 13.77 -11.82 -6.95
CA THR A 301 14.96 -12.69 -7.01
C THR A 301 15.90 -12.50 -5.82
N ASN A 302 15.93 -11.30 -5.23
CA ASN A 302 16.74 -11.01 -4.05
C ASN A 302 16.05 -11.40 -2.73
N ALA A 303 14.80 -11.84 -2.77
CA ALA A 303 14.06 -12.39 -1.63
C ALA A 303 13.82 -13.90 -1.80
N ALA A 304 14.64 -14.57 -2.61
CA ALA A 304 14.63 -16.03 -2.70
C ALA A 304 15.02 -16.64 -1.34
N TRP A 305 14.40 -17.75 -0.93
CA TRP A 305 14.63 -18.35 0.38
C TRP A 305 16.11 -18.64 0.63
N GLY A 306 16.84 -19.13 -0.38
CA GLY A 306 18.29 -19.36 -0.27
C GLY A 306 19.10 -18.09 0.02
N LYS A 307 18.72 -16.94 -0.54
CA LYS A 307 19.39 -15.66 -0.25
C LYS A 307 19.07 -15.16 1.16
N LEU A 308 17.79 -15.23 1.55
CA LEU A 308 17.36 -14.86 2.90
C LEU A 308 18.04 -15.75 3.96
N ALA A 309 18.22 -17.05 3.68
CA ALA A 309 18.92 -17.97 4.56
C ALA A 309 20.41 -17.62 4.70
N VAL A 310 21.08 -17.25 3.60
CA VAL A 310 22.48 -16.76 3.63
C VAL A 310 22.58 -15.50 4.49
N GLU A 311 21.70 -14.51 4.26
CA GLU A 311 21.67 -13.27 5.05
C GLU A 311 21.44 -13.54 6.55
N PHE A 312 20.53 -14.46 6.88
CA PHE A 312 20.25 -14.84 8.26
C PHE A 312 21.43 -15.49 8.97
N VAL A 313 22.17 -16.37 8.28
CA VAL A 313 23.38 -16.99 8.84
C VAL A 313 24.46 -15.93 9.05
N GLN A 314 24.69 -15.06 8.07
CA GLN A 314 25.68 -13.98 8.17
C GLN A 314 25.37 -12.96 9.27
N ALA A 315 24.10 -12.69 9.55
CA ALA A 315 23.70 -11.78 10.62
C ALA A 315 23.83 -12.37 12.03
N LYS A 316 24.03 -13.69 12.15
CA LYS A 316 24.23 -14.39 13.43
C LYS A 316 25.70 -14.53 13.82
N ASP A 317 26.62 -14.42 12.86
CA ASP A 317 28.07 -14.40 13.06
C ASP A 317 28.54 -13.00 13.51
#